data_AF-A0A438CE84-F1
#
_entry.id   AF-A0A438CE84-F1
#
_cell.length_a   1.000
_cell.length_b   1.000
_cell.length_c   1.000
_cell.angle_alpha   90.00
_cell.angle_beta   90.00
_cell.angle_gamma   90.00
#
_symmetry.space_group_name_H-M   'P 1'
#
loop_
_entity.id
_entity.type
_entity.pdbx_description
1 polymer ?
#
loop_
_entity_poly.entity_id
_entity_poly.type
_entity_poly.pdbx_seq_one_letter_code
_entity_poly.pdbx_strand_id
1 'polypeptide(L)' 'MAMLKRIVWVTVIVALMCLSSGYYVLCKEEEETLRILLEIKESFEEDPQNVLDEWSVDNPSFCSWRGVSCSDATLFIKW' A
#
# COMPACT_ATOMS: atom_id res chain seq x y z
N MET A 1 23.44 -37.78 -0.99
CA MET A 1 22.20 -37.25 -1.63
C MET A 1 21.10 -36.88 -0.61
N ALA A 2 20.86 -37.66 0.45
CA ALA A 2 19.84 -37.35 1.46
C ALA A 2 20.09 -36.05 2.26
N MET A 3 21.35 -35.78 2.62
CA MET A 3 21.73 -34.55 3.34
C MET A 3 21.57 -33.30 2.46
N LEU A 4 21.94 -33.37 1.17
CA LEU A 4 21.77 -32.27 0.22
C LEU A 4 20.29 -31.94 -0.01
N LYS A 5 19.43 -32.96 -0.13
CA LYS A 5 17.97 -32.77 -0.17
C LYS A 5 17.45 -32.03 1.07
N ARG A 6 17.88 -32.43 2.28
CA ARG A 6 17.46 -31.74 3.52
C ARG A 6 17.89 -30.28 3.55
N ILE A 7 19.13 -29.98 3.16
CA ILE A 7 19.64 -28.60 3.10
C ILE A 7 18.84 -27.76 2.11
N VAL A 8 18.60 -28.29 0.90
CA VAL A 8 17.80 -27.61 -0.13
C VAL A 8 16.38 -27.32 0.38
N TRP A 9 15.74 -28.29 1.01
CA TRP A 9 14.39 -28.12 1.57
C TRP A 9 14.34 -27.05 2.67
N VAL A 10 15.33 -27.03 3.58
CA VAL A 10 15.42 -25.99 4.62
C VAL A 10 15.60 -24.61 4.00
N THR A 11 16.48 -24.48 3.00
CA THR A 11 16.69 -23.18 2.32
C THR A 11 15.44 -22.68 1.59
N VAL A 12 14.66 -23.57 0.98
CA VAL A 12 13.40 -23.21 0.30
C VAL A 12 12.34 -22.73 1.30
N ILE A 13 12.20 -23.41 2.45
CA ILE A 13 11.25 -23.02 3.50
C ILE A 13 11.59 -21.63 4.05
N VAL A 14 12.87 -21.38 4.33
CA VAL A 14 13.33 -20.07 4.82
C VAL A 14 13.07 -18.97 3.78
N ALA A 15 13.36 -19.22 2.51
CA ALA A 15 13.09 -18.27 1.43
C ALA A 15 11.59 -17.94 1.31
N LEU A 16 10.71 -18.95 1.40
CA LEU A 16 9.26 -18.76 1.38
C LEU A 16 8.75 -17.93 2.56
N MET A 17 9.29 -18.15 3.76
CA MET A 17 8.95 -17.34 4.94
C MET A 17 9.36 -15.88 4.76
N CYS A 18 10.58 -15.61 4.26
CA CYS A 18 11.04 -14.25 4.00
C CYS A 18 10.19 -13.53 2.95
N LEU A 19 9.85 -14.20 1.84
CA LEU A 19 9.02 -13.65 0.78
C LEU A 19 7.62 -13.27 1.28
N SER A 20 7.04 -14.11 2.14
CA SER A 20 5.73 -13.81 2.72
C SER A 20 5.78 -12.59 3.64
N SER A 21 6.78 -12.47 4.52
CA SER A 21 6.90 -11.33 5.44
C SER A 21 7.06 -9.98 4.73
N GLY A 22 7.84 -9.92 3.64
CA GLY A 22 7.98 -8.70 2.85
C GLY A 22 6.70 -8.31 2.12
N TYR A 23 5.96 -9.29 1.59
CA TYR A 23 4.68 -9.07 0.93
C TYR A 23 3.60 -8.57 1.89
N TYR A 24 3.51 -9.16 3.10
CA TYR A 24 2.53 -8.73 4.11
C TYR A 24 2.76 -7.30 4.60
N VAL A 25 4.01 -6.83 4.67
CA VAL A 25 4.32 -5.45 5.10
C VAL A 25 3.90 -4.44 4.04
N LEU A 26 4.21 -4.69 2.76
CA LEU A 26 3.88 -3.78 1.65
C LEU A 26 2.37 -3.59 1.49
N CYS A 27 1.60 -4.69 1.45
CA CYS A 27 0.14 -4.58 1.29
C CYS A 27 -0.55 -3.91 2.48
N LYS A 28 0.00 -4.07 3.68
CA LYS A 28 -0.55 -3.42 4.88
C LYS A 28 -0.36 -1.90 4.83
N GLU A 29 0.78 -1.45 4.33
CA GLU A 29 1.08 -0.02 4.18
C GLU A 29 0.13 0.66 3.19
N GLU A 30 -0.22 0.01 2.08
CA GLU A 30 -1.19 0.54 1.11
C GLU A 30 -2.60 0.67 1.69
N GLU A 31 -3.09 -0.33 2.43
CA GLU A 31 -4.41 -0.30 3.07
C GLU A 31 -4.49 0.82 4.14
N GLU A 32 -3.46 0.94 4.96
CA GLU A 32 -3.36 1.97 5.99
C GLU A 32 -3.30 3.37 5.35
N THR A 33 -2.53 3.54 4.28
CA THR A 33 -2.45 4.80 3.52
C THR A 33 -3.81 5.18 2.94
N LEU A 34 -4.50 4.24 2.28
CA LEU A 34 -5.84 4.47 1.73
C LEU A 34 -6.81 4.96 2.82
N ARG A 35 -6.80 4.29 3.98
CA ARG A 35 -7.64 4.67 5.11
C ARG A 35 -7.34 6.09 5.60
N ILE A 36 -6.07 6.43 5.78
CA ILE A 36 -5.65 7.78 6.22
C ILE A 36 -6.11 8.85 5.23
N LEU A 37 -5.99 8.60 3.92
CA LEU A 37 -6.43 9.57 2.92
C LEU A 37 -7.95 9.81 2.95
N LEU A 38 -8.75 8.77 3.23
CA LEU A 38 -10.19 8.90 3.39
C LEU A 38 -10.56 9.66 4.68
N GLU A 39 -9.83 9.43 5.78
CA GLU A 39 -9.98 10.23 7.01
C GLU A 39 -9.62 11.72 6.74
N ILE A 40 -8.58 11.97 5.93
CA ILE A 40 -8.24 13.33 5.49
C ILE A 40 -9.36 13.93 4.63
N LYS A 41 -9.94 13.18 3.69
CA LYS A 41 -11.11 13.62 2.91
C LYS A 41 -12.26 14.06 3.82
N GLU A 42 -12.57 13.30 4.86
CA GLU A 42 -13.64 13.62 5.82
C GLU A 42 -13.34 14.87 6.67
N SER A 43 -12.06 15.25 6.80
CA SER A 43 -11.66 16.44 7.55
C SER A 43 -11.91 17.77 6.83
N PHE A 44 -12.22 17.75 5.53
CA PHE A 44 -12.58 18.95 4.78
C PHE A 44 -14.05 19.30 5.00
N GLU A 45 -14.33 20.52 5.51
CA GLU A 45 -15.71 20.99 5.72
C GLU A 45 -16.47 21.22 4.41
N GLU A 46 -15.79 21.68 3.36
CA GLU A 46 -16.37 21.97 2.05
C GLU A 46 -15.44 21.52 0.92
N ASP A 47 -16.03 20.98 -0.15
CA ASP A 47 -15.36 20.70 -1.43
C ASP A 47 -16.17 21.34 -2.58
N PRO A 48 -16.14 22.68 -2.70
CA PRO A 48 -16.98 23.39 -3.67
C PRO A 48 -16.64 23.08 -5.13
N GLN A 49 -15.44 22.55 -5.38
CA GLN A 49 -14.97 22.18 -6.72
C GLN A 49 -15.06 20.66 -6.99
N ASN A 50 -15.57 19.88 -6.03
CA ASN A 50 -15.68 18.42 -6.12
C ASN A 50 -14.35 17.77 -6.55
N VAL A 51 -13.24 18.23 -5.96
CA VAL A 51 -11.88 17.73 -6.24
C VAL A 51 -11.67 16.36 -5.60
N LEU A 52 -12.30 16.10 -4.46
CA LEU A 52 -12.15 14.89 -3.65
C LEU A 52 -13.12 13.78 -4.06
N ASP A 53 -13.89 13.94 -5.13
CA ASP A 53 -14.83 12.92 -5.64
C ASP A 53 -14.13 11.58 -5.91
N GLU A 54 -12.96 11.65 -6.55
CA GLU A 54 -12.13 10.50 -6.92
C GLU A 54 -11.56 9.75 -5.70
N TRP A 55 -11.52 10.38 -4.52
CA TRP A 55 -11.01 9.82 -3.27
C TRP A 55 -12.06 8.88 -2.66
N SER A 56 -12.07 7.61 -3.04
CA SER A 56 -13.08 6.65 -2.61
C SER A 56 -12.51 5.24 -2.41
N VAL A 57 -13.22 4.42 -1.62
CA VAL A 57 -12.91 2.99 -1.45
C VAL A 57 -13.08 2.23 -2.77
N ASP A 58 -14.01 2.68 -3.62
CA ASP A 58 -14.25 2.09 -4.95
C ASP A 58 -13.10 2.36 -5.92
N ASN A 59 -12.27 3.37 -5.64
CA ASN A 59 -11.08 3.72 -6.39
C ASN A 59 -9.81 3.65 -5.51
N PRO A 60 -9.31 2.46 -5.16
CA PRO A 60 -8.18 2.30 -4.24
C PRO A 60 -6.84 2.78 -4.82
N SER A 61 -6.78 3.11 -6.12
CA SER A 61 -5.58 3.61 -6.80
C SER A 61 -5.32 5.08 -6.46
N PHE A 62 -5.02 5.38 -5.19
CA PHE A 62 -4.96 6.76 -4.70
C PHE A 62 -3.91 7.65 -5.38
N CYS A 63 -2.87 7.08 -5.98
CA CYS A 63 -1.90 7.84 -6.78
C CYS A 63 -2.50 8.46 -8.05
N SER A 64 -3.67 8.00 -8.50
CA SER A 64 -4.37 8.58 -9.64
C SER A 64 -5.35 9.69 -9.24
N TRP A 65 -5.59 9.88 -7.94
CA TRP A 65 -6.54 10.88 -7.47
C TRP A 65 -6.01 12.28 -7.72
N ARG A 66 -6.91 13.19 -8.11
CA ARG A 66 -6.58 14.61 -8.18
C ARG A 66 -6.03 15.11 -6.84
N GLY A 67 -4.90 15.82 -6.91
CA GLY A 67 -4.21 16.37 -5.74
C GLY A 67 -3.28 15.39 -5.03
N VAL A 68 -3.25 14.10 -5.39
CA VAL A 68 -2.30 13.14 -4.83
C VAL A 68 -1.09 12.97 -5.76
N SER A 69 0.10 12.85 -5.19
CA SER A 69 1.31 12.50 -5.93
C SER A 69 2.11 11.48 -5.14
N CYS A 70 2.28 10.29 -5.72
CA CYS A 70 3.11 9.24 -5.15
C CYS A 70 4.53 9.35 -5.73
N SER A 71 5.53 9.33 -4.85
CA SER A 71 6.92 9.08 -5.19
C SER A 71 7.37 7.81 -4.49
N ASP A 72 8.43 7.17 -4.97
CA ASP A 72 8.93 5.88 -4.49
C ASP A 72 9.21 5.82 -2.97
N ALA A 73 9.26 6.98 -2.29
CA ALA A 73 9.48 7.07 -0.85
C ALA A 73 8.49 8.00 -0.12
N THR A 74 7.57 8.68 -0.81
CA THR A 74 6.74 9.73 -0.16
C THR A 74 5.44 9.98 -0.92
N LEU A 75 4.35 10.12 -0.17
CA LEU A 75 3.05 10.58 -0.67
C LEU A 75 2.89 12.08 -0.38
N PHE A 76 2.49 12.84 -1.40
CA PHE A 76 2.22 14.28 -1.29
C PHE A 76 0.76 14.58 -1.63
N ILE A 77 0.08 15.32 -0.74
CA ILE A 77 -1.18 15.98 -1.03
C ILE A 77 -0.84 17.41 -1.46
N LYS A 78 -1.18 17.75 -2.69
CA LYS A 78 -1.06 19.11 -3.24
C LYS A 78 -2.31 19.88 -2.81
N TRP A 79 -2.08 20.89 -1.98
CA TRP A 79 -3.07 21.85 -1.50
C TRP A 79 -3.23 22.98 -2.50
#